data_AF-A0A1H2JZV4-F1
#
_entry.id   AF-A0A1H2JZV4-F1
#
_cell.length_a   1.000
_cell.length_b   1.000
_cell.length_c   1.000
_cell.angle_alpha   90.00
_cell.angle_beta   90.00
_cell.angle_gamma   90.00
#
_symmetry.space_group_name_H-M   'P 1'
#
loop_
_entity.id
_entity.type
_entity.pdbx_description
1 polymer ?
#
loop_
_entity_poly.entity_id
_entity_poly.type
_entity_poly.pdbx_seq_one_letter_code
_entity_poly.pdbx_strand_id
1 'polypeptide(L)' 'MVTVLDGHPHTLAFLTGINNVPGAALGVSRFGQVGSLEDVYRHHGIDTGSIVRAALDLAP' A
#
# COMPACT_ATOMS: atom_id res chain seq x y z
N MET A 1 -1.66 -3.75 10.64
CA MET A 1 -1.09 -2.44 10.27
C MET A 1 -0.99 -2.35 8.76
N VAL A 2 -1.46 -1.24 8.17
CA VAL A 2 -1.30 -0.96 6.74
C VAL A 2 -0.30 0.17 6.60
N THR A 3 0.75 -0.01 5.79
CA THR A 3 1.66 1.06 5.40
C THR A 3 1.40 1.43 3.94
N VAL A 4 1.51 2.72 3.61
CA VAL A 4 1.27 3.24 2.26
C VAL A 4 2.42 4.17 1.91
N LEU A 5 3.05 3.95 0.76
CA LEU A 5 4.12 4.79 0.24
C LEU A 5 3.98 4.95 -1.27
N ASP A 6 4.11 6.18 -1.77
CA ASP A 6 4.30 6.44 -3.20
C ASP A 6 5.76 6.13 -3.60
N GLY A 7 6.08 4.84 -3.55
CA GLY A 7 7.42 4.28 -3.69
C GLY A 7 7.41 2.77 -3.40
N HIS A 8 8.56 2.11 -3.54
CA HIS A 8 8.59 0.64 -3.41
C HIS A 8 8.11 0.19 -2.02
N PRO A 9 7.10 -0.70 -1.92
CA PRO A 9 6.45 -1.03 -0.64
C PRO A 9 7.41 -1.64 0.39
N HIS A 10 8.48 -2.28 -0.07
CA HIS A 10 9.50 -2.89 0.78
C HIS A 10 10.21 -1.88 1.71
N THR A 11 10.25 -0.60 1.36
CA THR A 11 10.86 0.47 2.16
C THR A 11 10.28 0.56 3.58
N LEU A 12 8.97 0.29 3.73
CA LEU A 12 8.28 0.36 5.03
C LEU A 12 7.84 -1.01 5.58
N ALA A 13 8.11 -2.09 4.85
CA ALA A 13 7.65 -3.43 5.23
C ALA A 13 8.22 -3.89 6.57
N PHE A 14 9.42 -3.43 6.94
CA PHE A 14 10.06 -3.79 8.22
C PHE A 14 9.27 -3.33 9.45
N LEU A 15 8.40 -2.32 9.32
CA LEU A 15 7.63 -1.78 10.44
C LEU A 15 6.69 -2.82 11.05
N THR A 16 6.12 -3.74 10.25
CA THR A 16 5.24 -4.80 10.78
C THR A 16 6.01 -5.76 11.67
N GLY A 17 7.25 -6.09 11.28
CA GLY A 17 8.16 -6.91 12.07
C GLY A 17 8.58 -6.25 13.39
N ILE A 18 8.97 -4.97 13.37
CA ILE A 18 9.37 -4.25 14.59
C ILE A 18 8.19 -4.10 15.56
N ASN A 19 6.97 -3.88 15.06
CA ASN A 19 5.80 -3.72 15.91
C ASN A 19 5.14 -5.05 16.30
N ASN A 20 5.62 -6.19 15.77
CA ASN A 20 5.05 -7.52 15.99
C ASN A 20 3.53 -7.58 15.73
N VAL A 21 3.08 -7.04 14.60
CA VAL A 21 1.66 -7.02 14.19
C VAL A 21 1.49 -7.56 12.77
N PRO A 22 0.35 -8.20 12.43
CA PRO A 22 0.00 -8.50 11.05
C PRO A 22 -0.02 -7.21 10.22
N GLY A 23 0.35 -7.28 8.94
CA GLY A 23 0.29 -6.10 8.10
C GLY A 23 0.44 -6.31 6.62
N ALA A 24 0.12 -5.23 5.90
CA ALA A 24 0.22 -5.13 4.45
C ALA A 24 1.00 -3.84 4.10
N ALA A 25 1.97 -3.96 3.19
CA ALA A 25 2.74 -2.83 2.69
C ALA A 25 2.30 -2.50 1.27
N LEU A 26 1.61 -1.37 1.11
CA LEU A 26 1.10 -0.87 -0.16
C LEU A 26 2.07 0.16 -0.74
N GLY A 27 2.31 0.08 -2.06
CA GLY A 27 3.18 1.02 -2.74
C GLY A 27 3.40 0.70 -4.20
N VAL A 28 4.27 1.47 -4.84
CA VAL A 28 4.55 1.43 -6.27
C VAL A 28 5.64 0.39 -6.56
N SER A 29 5.29 -0.68 -7.26
CA SER A 29 6.24 -1.76 -7.65
C SER A 29 6.66 -1.73 -9.13
N ARG A 30 6.01 -0.91 -9.95
CA ARG A 30 6.29 -0.75 -11.38
C ARG A 30 6.18 0.73 -11.76
N PHE A 31 7.07 1.19 -12.62
CA PHE A 31 7.13 2.57 -13.11
C PHE A 31 6.49 2.71 -14.49
N GLY A 32 6.22 3.95 -14.90
CA GLY A 32 5.91 4.30 -16.30
C GLY A 32 4.45 4.61 -16.61
N GLN A 33 3.61 4.88 -15.60
CA GLN A 33 2.23 5.32 -15.82
C GLN A 33 2.07 6.83 -15.81
N VAL A 34 1.16 7.32 -16.64
CA VAL A 34 0.77 8.73 -16.73
C VAL A 34 -0.76 8.79 -16.67
N GLY A 35 -1.30 9.74 -15.92
CA GLY A 35 -2.74 9.92 -15.76
C GLY A 35 -3.05 10.97 -14.70
N SER A 36 -4.31 11.05 -14.31
CA SER A 36 -4.69 11.79 -13.09
C SER A 36 -4.07 11.11 -11.87
N LEU A 37 -3.98 11.85 -10.76
CA LEU A 37 -3.48 11.29 -9.50
C LEU A 37 -4.34 10.09 -9.07
N GLU A 38 -5.66 10.22 -9.18
CA GLU A 38 -6.63 9.19 -8.86
C GLU A 38 -6.43 7.93 -9.70
N ASP A 39 -6.17 8.08 -11.00
CA ASP A 39 -5.95 6.96 -11.91
C ASP A 39 -4.64 6.23 -11.59
N VAL A 40 -3.56 6.98 -11.34
CA VAL A 40 -2.25 6.40 -11.03
C VAL A 40 -2.26 5.72 -9.66
N TYR A 41 -2.93 6.31 -8.65
CA TYR A 41 -3.06 5.69 -7.33
C TYR A 41 -3.88 4.41 -7.37
N ARG A 42 -4.98 4.41 -8.14
CA ARG A 42 -5.78 3.20 -8.39
C ARG A 42 -4.96 2.14 -9.14
N HIS A 43 -4.19 2.53 -10.14
CA HIS A 43 -3.31 1.62 -10.86
C HIS A 43 -2.28 0.95 -9.94
N HIS A 44 -1.73 1.69 -8.97
CA HIS A 44 -0.78 1.16 -8.00
C HIS A 44 -1.41 0.55 -6.74
N GLY A 45 -2.74 0.53 -6.63
CA GLY A 45 -3.44 -0.04 -5.48
C GLY A 45 -3.18 0.72 -4.17
N ILE A 46 -2.91 2.02 -4.27
CA ILE A 46 -2.75 2.94 -3.14
C ILE A 46 -3.88 3.97 -3.06
N ASP A 47 -4.95 3.78 -3.85
CA ASP A 47 -6.18 4.54 -3.71
C ASP A 47 -6.94 4.15 -2.42
N THR A 48 -7.90 4.98 -2.04
CA THR A 48 -8.72 4.77 -0.83
C THR A 48 -9.39 3.40 -0.78
N GLY A 49 -9.92 2.91 -1.91
CA GLY A 49 -10.60 1.62 -1.97
C GLY A 49 -9.65 0.47 -1.67
N SER A 50 -8.46 0.50 -2.28
CA SER A 50 -7.40 -0.47 -2.04
C SER A 50 -6.86 -0.43 -0.60
N ILE A 51 -6.69 0.75 -0.02
CA ILE A 51 -6.24 0.91 1.38
C ILE A 51 -7.28 0.33 2.34
N VAL A 52 -8.57 0.68 2.16
CA VAL A 52 -9.65 0.16 3.00
C VAL A 52 -9.75 -1.35 2.89
N ARG A 53 -9.68 -1.89 1.67
CA ARG A 53 -9.69 -3.33 1.45
C ARG A 53 -8.54 -4.03 2.17
N ALA A 54 -7.31 -3.53 2.04
CA ALA A 54 -6.16 -4.09 2.74
C ALA A 54 -6.32 -4.04 4.27
N ALA A 55 -6.95 -2.99 4.81
CA ALA A 55 -7.25 -2.92 6.23
C ALA A 55 -8.31 -3.95 6.66
N LEU A 56 -9.35 -4.15 5.87
CA LEU A 56 -10.41 -5.14 6.12
C LEU A 56 -9.88 -6.58 5.98
N ASP A 57 -9.01 -6.85 5.01
CA ASP A 57 -8.38 -8.17 4.81
C ASP A 57 -7.48 -8.58 5.99
N LEU A 58 -7.04 -7.60 6.82
CA LEU A 58 -6.25 -7.82 8.02
C LEU A 58 -7.09 -7.89 9.31
N ALA A 59 -8.37 -7.50 9.24
CA ALA A 59 -9.25 -7.56 10.40
C ALA A 59 -9.69 -9.03 10.65
N PRO A 60 -9.83 -9.45 11.91
CA PRO A 60 -10.31 -10.79 12.26
C PRO A 60 -11.77 -11.01 11.92
#